data_AF-A0A7W1P439-F1
#
_entry.id   AF-A0A7W1P439-F1
#
_cell.length_a   1.000
_cell.length_b   1.000
_cell.length_c   1.000
_cell.angle_alpha   90.00
_cell.angle_beta   90.00
_cell.angle_gamma   90.00
#
_symmetry.space_group_name_H-M   'P 1'
#
loop_
_entity.id
_entity.type
_entity.pdbx_description
1 polymer ?
#
loop_
_entity_poly.entity_id
_entity_poly.type
_entity_poly.pdbx_seq_one_letter_code
_entity_poly.pdbx_strand_id
1 'polypeptide(L)'
;MRLSHKLNKLLDPGLLRSMRRHTGRFFLTRRFVFRIDPERIIGSIDQEEFRAIHERHAVDEPGDAPEKYLELRRWVETNIRRVRDLELDFGFRKRVLDIGCGAGYFLYICKWLGHDVLGLDTTESAMFTEITRLLGVPRVIWRIERFAPLPGLGAKFDVVTAHMICFNDHKTDRLWGPSEWKFFLEDLLRHLRPGARIHLEFNREFDGTWYTPVLRDYFASLDAEIDRHRVTLSSARLARP
;
A
#
# COMPACT_ATOMS: atom_id res chain seq x y z
N MET A 1 12.51 -14.87 -38.79
CA MET A 1 12.15 -15.12 -37.36
C MET A 1 12.01 -13.80 -36.62
N ARG A 2 10.94 -13.45 -35.95
CA ARG A 2 9.49 -13.59 -36.20
C ARG A 2 8.86 -12.57 -35.23
N LEU A 3 8.05 -11.64 -35.73
CA LEU A 3 7.33 -10.60 -34.96
C LEU A 3 6.41 -11.12 -33.84
N SER A 4 6.31 -12.45 -33.67
CA SER A 4 5.45 -13.14 -32.71
C SER A 4 5.84 -12.91 -31.25
N HIS A 5 7.11 -12.63 -30.94
CA HIS A 5 7.54 -12.45 -29.53
C HIS A 5 7.13 -11.10 -28.94
N LYS A 6 6.85 -10.08 -29.77
CA LYS A 6 6.33 -8.77 -29.32
C LYS A 6 4.80 -8.75 -29.22
N LEU A 7 4.10 -9.60 -29.99
CA LEU A 7 2.64 -9.74 -29.93
C LEU A 7 2.17 -10.50 -28.68
N ASN A 8 2.98 -11.43 -28.15
CA ASN A 8 2.63 -12.13 -26.89
C ASN A 8 2.65 -11.23 -25.64
N LYS A 9 3.36 -10.08 -25.66
CA LYS A 9 3.27 -9.08 -24.59
C LYS A 9 1.96 -8.26 -24.64
N LEU A 10 1.33 -8.16 -25.80
CA LEU A 10 0.04 -7.46 -25.99
C LEU A 10 -1.16 -8.34 -25.63
N LEU A 11 -0.94 -9.63 -25.37
CA LEU A 11 -1.95 -10.60 -24.92
C LEU A 11 -1.83 -10.90 -23.42
N ASP A 12 -1.04 -10.13 -22.66
CA ASP A 12 -1.09 -10.17 -21.21
C ASP A 12 -2.44 -9.60 -20.75
N PRO A 13 -3.29 -10.39 -20.05
CA PRO A 13 -4.56 -9.92 -19.50
C PRO A 13 -4.43 -8.70 -18.58
N GLY A 14 -3.23 -8.43 -18.03
CA GLY A 14 -2.92 -7.23 -17.27
C GLY A 14 -2.81 -5.97 -18.15
N LEU A 15 -2.13 -6.05 -19.30
CA LEU A 15 -1.94 -4.92 -20.22
C LEU A 15 -3.25 -4.51 -20.91
N LEU A 16 -4.05 -5.49 -21.33
CA LEU A 16 -5.36 -5.24 -21.96
C LEU A 16 -6.38 -4.65 -20.97
N ARG A 17 -6.28 -4.99 -19.67
CA ARG A 17 -7.11 -4.40 -18.60
C ARG A 17 -6.73 -2.96 -18.29
N SER A 18 -5.44 -2.66 -18.22
CA SER A 18 -4.95 -1.27 -18.12
C SER A 18 -5.50 -0.45 -19.31
N MET A 19 -5.26 -0.88 -20.56
CA MET A 19 -5.67 -0.12 -21.75
C MET A 19 -7.19 0.14 -21.86
N ARG A 20 -8.05 -0.82 -21.48
CA ARG A 20 -9.53 -0.62 -21.51
C ARG A 20 -10.05 0.36 -20.45
N ARG A 21 -9.32 0.60 -19.35
CA ARG A 21 -9.69 1.60 -18.33
C ARG A 21 -9.24 3.02 -18.68
N HIS A 22 -8.23 3.16 -19.56
CA HIS A 22 -7.56 4.44 -19.85
C HIS A 22 -8.23 5.30 -20.94
N THR A 23 -9.05 4.73 -21.83
CA THR A 23 -9.58 5.49 -23.00
C THR A 23 -10.75 6.42 -22.66
N GLY A 24 -11.60 6.07 -21.69
CA GLY A 24 -12.82 6.84 -21.38
C GLY A 24 -12.64 8.00 -20.38
N ARG A 25 -11.53 8.05 -19.63
CA ARG A 25 -11.35 9.00 -18.50
C ARG A 25 -10.37 10.13 -18.78
N PHE A 26 -9.71 10.10 -19.94
CA PHE A 26 -8.70 11.08 -20.37
C PHE A 26 -9.23 12.52 -20.39
N PHE A 27 -10.54 12.71 -20.61
CA PHE A 27 -11.16 14.04 -20.74
C PHE A 27 -11.80 14.59 -19.45
N LEU A 28 -11.80 13.84 -18.34
CA LEU A 28 -12.58 14.18 -17.14
C LEU A 28 -11.74 14.53 -15.89
N THR A 29 -10.41 14.50 -15.98
CA THR A 29 -9.55 14.64 -14.80
C THR A 29 -8.71 15.91 -14.88
N ARG A 30 -8.91 16.82 -13.92
CA ARG A 30 -8.13 18.07 -13.73
C ARG A 30 -6.66 17.84 -13.32
N ARG A 31 -6.27 16.59 -13.07
CA ARG A 31 -4.87 16.18 -12.92
C ARG A 31 -4.36 15.78 -14.29
N PHE A 32 -3.53 16.65 -14.88
CA PHE A 32 -2.65 16.25 -15.97
C PHE A 32 -1.94 14.96 -15.58
N VAL A 33 -1.72 14.07 -16.55
CA VAL A 33 -0.91 12.86 -16.40
C VAL A 33 0.51 13.31 -16.04
N PHE A 34 0.76 13.61 -14.78
CA PHE A 34 2.08 13.92 -14.29
C PHE A 34 2.85 12.62 -14.42
N ARG A 35 3.78 12.58 -15.36
CA ARG A 35 4.74 11.49 -15.43
C ARG A 35 5.51 11.51 -14.11
N ILE A 36 5.13 10.62 -13.19
CA ILE A 36 5.79 10.51 -11.89
C ILE A 36 7.24 10.11 -12.14
N ASP A 37 8.13 11.04 -11.82
CA ASP A 37 9.58 10.92 -11.98
C ASP A 37 10.20 10.73 -10.60
N PRO A 38 10.92 9.61 -10.35
CA PRO A 38 11.61 9.38 -9.09
C PRO A 38 12.52 10.54 -8.68
N GLU A 39 13.24 11.18 -9.62
CA GLU A 39 14.15 12.28 -9.29
C GLU A 39 13.42 13.49 -8.71
N ARG A 40 12.22 13.78 -9.23
CA ARG A 40 11.42 14.91 -8.75
C ARG A 40 10.88 14.67 -7.34
N ILE A 41 10.50 13.44 -7.03
CA ILE A 41 10.05 13.06 -5.69
C ILE A 41 11.21 13.06 -4.71
N ILE A 42 12.36 12.48 -5.10
CA ILE A 42 13.55 12.45 -4.26
C ILE A 42 14.03 13.88 -4.00
N GLY A 43 14.13 14.70 -5.04
CA GLY A 43 14.56 16.10 -4.94
C GLY A 43 13.60 17.01 -4.17
N SER A 44 12.37 16.57 -3.88
CA SER A 44 11.42 17.32 -3.02
C SER A 44 11.52 16.97 -1.53
N ILE A 45 12.38 16.02 -1.16
CA ILE A 45 12.67 15.66 0.23
C ILE A 45 13.87 16.48 0.71
N ASP A 46 13.87 16.94 1.96
CA ASP A 46 15.05 17.59 2.56
C ASP A 46 16.22 16.59 2.62
N GLN A 47 17.23 16.82 1.79
CA GLN A 47 18.36 15.91 1.63
C GLN A 47 19.33 15.96 2.81
N GLU A 48 19.42 17.10 3.49
CA GLU A 48 20.32 17.25 4.65
C GLU A 48 19.71 16.54 5.85
N GLU A 49 18.42 16.75 6.11
CA GLU A 49 17.71 16.06 7.18
C GLU A 49 17.64 14.55 6.93
N PHE A 50 17.36 14.12 5.68
CA PHE A 50 17.37 12.69 5.35
C PHE A 50 18.75 12.06 5.58
N ARG A 51 19.84 12.75 5.19
CA ARG A 51 21.21 12.27 5.43
C ARG A 51 21.51 12.14 6.92
N ALA A 52 21.08 13.11 7.73
CA ALA A 52 21.27 13.05 9.17
C ALA A 52 20.51 11.86 9.80
N ILE A 53 19.30 11.56 9.32
CA ILE A 53 18.56 10.34 9.72
C ILE A 53 19.34 9.09 9.31
N HIS A 54 19.81 9.06 8.06
CA HIS A 54 20.61 7.93 7.55
C HIS A 54 21.85 7.69 8.42
N GLU A 55 22.62 8.72 8.76
CA GLU A 55 23.82 8.60 9.60
C GLU A 55 23.52 8.07 11.01
N ARG A 56 22.34 8.39 11.57
CA ARG A 56 21.93 7.91 12.90
C ARG A 56 21.50 6.44 12.92
N HIS A 57 20.88 5.97 11.84
CA HIS A 57 20.14 4.69 11.83
C HIS A 57 20.73 3.64 10.88
N ALA A 58 21.62 4.02 9.97
CA ALA A 58 22.18 3.08 9.01
C ALA A 58 22.97 1.96 9.70
N VAL A 59 22.79 0.76 9.17
CA VAL A 59 23.53 -0.44 9.55
C VAL A 59 24.05 -1.11 8.29
N ASP A 60 25.16 -1.83 8.43
CA ASP A 60 25.71 -2.63 7.33
C ASP A 60 24.77 -3.81 7.04
N GLU A 61 24.48 -4.03 5.75
CA GLU A 61 23.69 -5.18 5.25
C GLU A 61 22.37 -5.42 6.01
N PRO A 62 21.39 -4.50 5.95
CA PRO A 62 20.20 -4.55 6.80
C PRO A 62 19.28 -5.76 6.55
N GLY A 63 19.46 -6.49 5.44
CA GLY A 63 18.66 -7.66 5.11
C GLY A 63 17.15 -7.36 5.12
N ASP A 64 16.42 -8.02 6.02
CA ASP A 64 14.98 -7.81 6.21
C ASP A 64 14.63 -6.69 7.20
N ALA A 65 15.61 -6.17 7.94
CA ALA A 65 15.43 -5.19 8.99
C ALA A 65 14.92 -3.84 8.46
N PRO A 66 14.29 -3.00 9.31
CA PRO A 66 13.73 -1.71 8.91
C PRO A 66 14.74 -0.79 8.21
N GLU A 67 16.02 -0.86 8.54
CA GLU A 67 17.06 0.05 8.04
C GLU A 67 17.23 -0.03 6.51
N LYS A 68 16.78 -1.12 5.87
CA LYS A 68 16.72 -1.22 4.40
C LYS A 68 15.88 -0.09 3.76
N TYR A 69 14.97 0.53 4.51
CA TYR A 69 14.18 1.67 4.03
C TYR A 69 14.98 2.96 3.85
N LEU A 70 16.23 3.01 4.32
CA LEU A 70 17.15 4.12 4.07
C LEU A 70 17.67 4.15 2.62
N GLU A 71 17.50 3.07 1.84
CA GLU A 71 17.73 3.05 0.39
C GLU A 71 16.67 3.89 -0.36
N LEU A 72 16.75 5.21 -0.24
CA LEU A 72 15.69 6.15 -0.65
C LEU A 72 15.19 5.92 -2.07
N ARG A 73 16.11 5.85 -3.06
CA ARG A 73 15.77 5.65 -4.46
C ARG A 73 14.96 4.38 -4.69
N ARG A 74 15.41 3.26 -4.13
CA ARG A 74 14.79 1.94 -4.27
C ARG A 74 13.35 1.97 -3.75
N TRP A 75 13.12 2.60 -2.59
CA TRP A 75 11.81 2.64 -1.97
C TRP A 75 10.88 3.68 -2.58
N VAL A 76 11.40 4.82 -3.06
CA VAL A 76 10.61 5.75 -3.88
C VAL A 76 10.14 5.05 -5.15
N GLU A 77 11.01 4.40 -5.90
CA GLU A 77 10.64 3.69 -7.13
C GLU A 77 9.62 2.57 -6.89
N THR A 78 9.81 1.80 -5.82
CA THR A 78 8.88 0.73 -5.43
C THR A 78 7.49 1.30 -5.14
N ASN A 79 7.41 2.41 -4.40
CA ASN A 79 6.13 3.02 -4.05
C ASN A 79 5.48 3.79 -5.20
N ILE A 80 6.25 4.30 -6.18
CA ILE A 80 5.70 4.82 -7.44
C ILE A 80 4.97 3.71 -8.21
N ARG A 81 5.51 2.49 -8.23
CA ARG A 81 4.81 1.34 -8.86
C ARG A 81 3.50 1.03 -8.13
N ARG A 82 3.50 1.00 -6.79
CA ARG A 82 2.28 0.82 -5.98
C ARG A 82 1.22 1.87 -6.27
N VAL A 83 1.62 3.14 -6.37
CA VAL A 83 0.72 4.25 -6.74
C VAL A 83 0.08 4.02 -8.12
N ARG A 84 0.86 3.57 -9.11
CA ARG A 84 0.38 3.25 -10.47
C ARG A 84 -0.55 2.05 -10.49
N ASP A 85 -0.18 0.96 -9.81
CA ASP A 85 -0.99 -0.26 -9.69
C ASP A 85 -2.36 0.05 -9.06
N LEU A 86 -2.38 1.01 -8.12
CA LEU A 86 -3.57 1.49 -7.44
C LEU A 86 -4.32 2.61 -8.14
N GLU A 87 -3.83 3.05 -9.29
CA GLU A 87 -4.50 4.07 -10.10
C GLU A 87 -4.61 5.43 -9.39
N LEU A 88 -3.64 5.75 -8.53
CA LEU A 88 -3.61 6.97 -7.71
C LEU A 88 -2.90 8.13 -8.40
N ASP A 89 -2.18 7.90 -9.48
CA ASP A 89 -1.58 8.94 -10.32
C ASP A 89 -2.56 9.57 -11.32
N PHE A 90 -3.84 9.19 -11.25
CA PHE A 90 -4.90 9.71 -12.08
C PHE A 90 -6.23 9.86 -11.33
N GLY A 91 -7.12 10.67 -11.89
CA GLY A 91 -8.44 10.91 -11.30
C GLY A 91 -8.50 12.08 -10.33
N PHE A 92 -9.54 12.05 -9.50
CA PHE A 92 -9.81 13.08 -8.50
C PHE A 92 -9.01 12.86 -7.21
N ARG A 93 -8.97 13.89 -6.36
CA ARG A 93 -8.41 13.78 -5.01
C ARG A 93 -9.15 12.68 -4.26
N LYS A 94 -8.38 11.84 -3.57
CA LYS A 94 -8.86 10.71 -2.75
C LYS A 94 -8.32 10.86 -1.34
N ARG A 95 -9.03 10.28 -0.39
CA ARG A 95 -8.56 10.02 0.98
C ARG A 95 -7.96 8.62 1.03
N VAL A 96 -6.67 8.54 1.32
CA VAL A 96 -5.88 7.31 1.35
C VAL A 96 -5.45 7.03 2.79
N LEU A 97 -5.77 5.84 3.28
CA LEU A 97 -5.26 5.31 4.55
C LEU A 97 -4.23 4.23 4.23
N ASP A 98 -3.07 4.26 4.87
CA ASP A 98 -2.08 3.17 4.79
C ASP A 98 -1.85 2.59 6.19
N ILE A 99 -2.20 1.32 6.37
CA ILE A 99 -2.13 0.57 7.63
C ILE A 99 -0.80 -0.17 7.68
N GLY A 100 0.02 0.13 8.68
CA GLY A 100 1.43 -0.24 8.71
C GLY A 100 2.24 0.60 7.73
N CYS A 101 2.10 1.93 7.77
CA CYS A 101 2.68 2.82 6.75
C CYS A 101 4.22 2.89 6.74
N GLY A 102 4.89 2.36 7.76
CA GLY A 102 6.33 2.31 7.94
C GLY A 102 6.97 3.69 7.81
N ALA A 103 7.99 3.79 6.94
CA ALA A 103 8.66 5.04 6.61
C ALA A 103 7.77 6.08 5.88
N GLY A 104 6.58 5.70 5.40
CA GLY A 104 5.60 6.63 4.84
C GLY A 104 5.82 7.06 3.39
N TYR A 105 6.78 6.48 2.65
CA TYR A 105 7.07 6.86 1.26
C TYR A 105 5.86 6.75 0.32
N PHE A 106 5.03 5.72 0.46
CA PHE A 106 3.80 5.58 -0.32
C PHE A 106 2.84 6.76 -0.11
N LEU A 107 2.59 7.10 1.15
CA LEU A 107 1.74 8.22 1.51
C LEU A 107 2.36 9.57 1.13
N TYR A 108 3.68 9.72 1.20
CA TYR A 108 4.35 10.92 0.73
C TYR A 108 4.11 11.15 -0.77
N ILE A 109 4.23 10.11 -1.59
CA ILE A 109 3.95 10.21 -3.04
C ILE A 109 2.47 10.52 -3.27
N CYS A 110 1.54 9.87 -2.55
CA CYS A 110 0.12 10.19 -2.64
C CYS A 110 -0.17 11.66 -2.26
N LYS A 111 0.46 12.17 -1.20
CA LYS A 111 0.36 13.56 -0.76
C LYS A 111 0.94 14.52 -1.80
N TRP A 112 2.09 14.20 -2.39
CA TRP A 112 2.71 14.98 -3.47
C TRP A 112 1.80 15.08 -4.70
N LEU A 113 1.09 13.99 -5.02
CA LEU A 113 0.05 13.99 -6.05
C LEU A 113 -1.20 14.78 -5.65
N GLY A 114 -1.32 15.19 -4.38
CA GLY A 114 -2.40 16.00 -3.81
C GLY A 114 -3.57 15.20 -3.25
N HIS A 115 -3.36 13.95 -2.85
CA HIS A 115 -4.31 13.18 -2.06
C HIS A 115 -4.30 13.61 -0.59
N ASP A 116 -5.43 13.37 0.08
CA ASP A 116 -5.47 13.39 1.54
C ASP A 116 -4.94 12.05 2.04
N VAL A 117 -3.99 12.07 2.96
CA VAL A 117 -3.32 10.87 3.42
C VAL A 117 -3.40 10.75 4.93
N LEU A 118 -3.46 9.51 5.42
CA LEU A 118 -3.29 9.18 6.83
C LEU A 118 -2.53 7.86 6.94
N GLY A 119 -1.47 7.84 7.74
CA GLY A 119 -0.78 6.62 8.13
C GLY A 119 -1.29 6.09 9.46
N LEU A 120 -1.24 4.79 9.64
CA LEU A 120 -1.40 4.12 10.93
C LEU A 120 -0.20 3.21 11.13
N ASP A 121 0.55 3.40 12.21
CA ASP A 121 1.71 2.55 12.55
C ASP A 121 2.06 2.67 14.04
N THR A 122 3.02 1.87 14.51
CA THR A 122 3.59 1.96 15.85
C THR A 122 4.76 2.95 15.90
N THR A 123 5.30 3.16 17.10
CA THR A 123 6.54 3.93 17.34
C THR A 123 7.76 3.05 17.60
N GLU A 124 7.68 1.75 17.31
CA GLU A 124 8.77 0.79 17.61
C GLU A 124 10.06 1.12 16.84
N SER A 125 9.93 1.64 15.62
CA SER A 125 11.06 2.18 14.86
C SER A 125 11.17 3.69 15.05
N ALA A 126 12.22 4.13 15.75
CA ALA A 126 12.61 5.54 15.83
C ALA A 126 12.88 6.11 14.44
N MET A 127 13.57 5.35 13.58
CA MET A 127 13.83 5.71 12.19
C MET A 127 12.55 6.01 11.40
N PHE A 128 11.52 5.15 11.46
CA PHE A 128 10.24 5.44 10.78
C PHE A 128 9.57 6.69 11.34
N THR A 129 9.69 6.94 12.64
CA THR A 129 9.16 8.15 13.26
C THR A 129 9.84 9.41 12.73
N GLU A 130 11.16 9.38 12.54
CA GLU A 130 11.92 10.50 11.97
C GLU A 130 11.60 10.70 10.48
N ILE A 131 11.59 9.62 9.67
CA ILE A 131 11.29 9.73 8.24
C ILE A 131 9.86 10.23 8.01
N THR A 132 8.86 9.72 8.74
CA THR A 132 7.47 10.18 8.56
C THR A 132 7.30 11.66 8.91
N ARG A 133 8.03 12.17 9.92
CA ARG A 133 8.08 13.60 10.26
C ARG A 133 8.72 14.43 9.16
N LEU A 134 9.90 14.03 8.67
CA LEU A 134 10.59 14.64 7.54
C LEU A 134 9.68 14.75 6.31
N LEU A 135 8.96 13.67 5.98
CA LEU A 135 8.04 13.64 4.84
C LEU A 135 6.72 14.42 5.09
N GLY A 136 6.50 14.88 6.33
CA GLY A 136 5.25 15.51 6.76
C GLY A 136 4.04 14.61 6.55
N VAL A 137 4.19 13.29 6.74
CA VAL A 137 3.11 12.31 6.63
C VAL A 137 2.41 12.21 7.99
N PRO A 138 1.11 12.57 8.09
CA PRO A 138 0.38 12.42 9.34
C PRO A 138 0.20 10.94 9.68
N ARG A 139 0.45 10.59 10.94
CA ARG A 139 0.42 9.21 11.42
C ARG A 139 -0.34 9.11 12.74
N VAL A 140 -1.32 8.22 12.81
CA VAL A 140 -1.94 7.77 14.06
C VAL A 140 -1.08 6.68 14.66
N ILE A 141 -0.68 6.84 15.93
CA ILE A 141 0.08 5.81 16.63
C ILE A 141 -0.89 4.75 17.14
N TRP A 142 -0.83 3.56 16.56
CA TRP A 142 -1.71 2.45 16.92
C TRP A 142 -1.12 1.11 16.54
N ARG A 143 -1.29 0.11 17.41
CA ARG A 143 -0.97 -1.28 17.09
C ARG A 143 -2.22 -1.98 16.60
N ILE A 144 -2.14 -2.59 15.43
CA ILE A 144 -3.16 -3.52 14.96
C ILE A 144 -2.99 -4.83 15.73
N GLU A 145 -4.05 -5.26 16.40
CA GLU A 145 -4.12 -6.53 17.13
C GLU A 145 -5.30 -7.35 16.63
N ARG A 146 -5.19 -8.68 16.74
CA ARG A 146 -6.27 -9.59 16.36
C ARG A 146 -7.51 -9.30 17.20
N PHE A 147 -8.69 -9.29 16.56
CA PHE A 147 -9.98 -9.05 17.23
C PHE A 147 -10.07 -7.74 18.02
N ALA A 148 -9.20 -6.77 17.75
CA ALA A 148 -9.23 -5.44 18.36
C ALA A 148 -9.66 -4.40 17.33
N PRO A 149 -10.58 -3.48 17.69
CA PRO A 149 -11.05 -2.46 16.76
C PRO A 149 -9.95 -1.44 16.42
N LEU A 150 -10.03 -0.88 15.21
CA LEU A 150 -9.27 0.27 14.76
C LEU A 150 -9.61 1.51 15.62
N PRO A 151 -8.67 2.45 15.76
CA PRO A 151 -8.91 3.68 16.49
C PRO A 151 -9.86 4.59 15.70
N GLY A 152 -10.38 5.62 16.35
CA GLY A 152 -11.10 6.69 15.64
C GLY A 152 -10.18 7.41 14.65
N LEU A 153 -10.38 7.21 13.34
CA LEU A 153 -9.54 7.79 12.28
C LEU A 153 -9.99 9.19 11.81
N GLY A 154 -11.11 9.70 12.33
CA GLY A 154 -11.62 11.05 12.04
C GLY A 154 -12.15 11.29 10.61
N ALA A 155 -12.02 10.32 9.71
CA ALA A 155 -12.48 10.41 8.33
C ALA A 155 -12.87 9.05 7.76
N LYS A 156 -13.62 9.08 6.65
CA LYS A 156 -13.83 7.93 5.78
C LYS A 156 -12.93 7.99 4.54
N PHE A 157 -12.40 6.84 4.13
CA PHE A 157 -11.37 6.72 3.08
C PHE A 157 -11.93 6.17 1.77
N ASP A 158 -11.34 6.58 0.65
CA ASP A 158 -11.64 6.07 -0.69
C ASP A 158 -10.74 4.88 -1.06
N VAL A 159 -9.53 4.84 -0.50
CA VAL A 159 -8.54 3.78 -0.70
C VAL A 159 -7.89 3.47 0.64
N VAL A 160 -7.81 2.18 0.97
CA VAL A 160 -7.04 1.67 2.10
C VAL A 160 -5.98 0.72 1.59
N THR A 161 -4.75 0.90 2.02
CA THR A 161 -3.62 0.05 1.69
C THR A 161 -3.03 -0.56 2.96
N ALA A 162 -2.41 -1.72 2.82
CA ALA A 162 -1.49 -2.26 3.80
C ALA A 162 -0.40 -3.02 3.04
N HIS A 163 0.84 -2.51 3.09
CA HIS A 163 1.94 -3.02 2.29
C HIS A 163 2.90 -3.87 3.11
N MET A 164 3.27 -5.06 2.59
CA MET A 164 4.17 -6.02 3.26
C MET A 164 3.74 -6.27 4.70
N ILE A 165 2.48 -6.70 4.85
CA ILE A 165 1.80 -6.83 6.14
C ILE A 165 2.57 -7.72 7.10
N CYS A 166 2.84 -7.18 8.30
CA CYS A 166 3.44 -7.91 9.41
C CYS A 166 2.52 -8.03 10.64
N PHE A 167 1.49 -7.18 10.76
CA PHE A 167 0.59 -7.16 11.92
C PHE A 167 -0.28 -8.41 12.05
N ASN A 168 -0.32 -9.24 11.01
CA ASN A 168 -1.08 -10.49 10.96
C ASN A 168 -0.36 -11.65 11.67
N ASP A 169 0.48 -11.34 12.65
CA ASP A 169 1.39 -12.27 13.33
C ASP A 169 2.35 -13.00 12.36
N HIS A 170 2.86 -12.24 11.39
CA HIS A 170 3.82 -12.69 10.38
C HIS A 170 5.03 -13.39 10.98
N LYS A 171 5.50 -14.47 10.34
CA LYS A 171 6.64 -15.29 10.80
C LYS A 171 6.45 -15.85 12.22
N THR A 172 5.22 -16.17 12.59
CA THR A 172 4.89 -16.91 13.83
C THR A 172 3.97 -18.09 13.53
N ASP A 173 3.79 -18.98 14.51
CA ASP A 173 2.82 -20.08 14.47
C ASP A 173 1.36 -19.63 14.63
N ARG A 174 1.12 -18.32 14.83
CA ARG A 174 -0.21 -17.75 15.07
C ARG A 174 -0.67 -16.81 13.96
N LEU A 175 -0.19 -17.03 12.73
CA LEU A 175 -0.61 -16.29 11.54
C LEU A 175 -2.14 -16.19 11.45
N TRP A 176 -2.65 -15.00 11.16
CA TRP A 176 -4.11 -14.76 11.13
C TRP A 176 -4.83 -15.66 10.13
N GLY A 177 -5.96 -16.23 10.55
CA GLY A 177 -6.86 -17.00 9.72
C GLY A 177 -8.09 -16.18 9.28
N PRO A 178 -9.09 -16.85 8.67
CA PRO A 178 -10.31 -16.20 8.20
C PRO A 178 -11.06 -15.41 9.27
N SER A 179 -11.09 -15.88 10.52
CA SER A 179 -11.83 -15.23 11.60
C SER A 179 -11.24 -13.87 11.97
N GLU A 180 -9.91 -13.79 12.12
CA GLU A 180 -9.20 -12.55 12.40
C GLU A 180 -9.36 -11.54 11.26
N TRP A 181 -9.20 -12.01 10.01
CA TRP A 181 -9.38 -11.16 8.82
C TRP A 181 -10.81 -10.71 8.63
N LYS A 182 -11.80 -11.55 8.95
CA LYS A 182 -13.23 -11.17 8.93
C LYS A 182 -13.50 -10.03 9.89
N PHE A 183 -13.08 -10.18 11.15
CA PHE A 183 -13.23 -9.12 12.14
C PHE A 183 -12.57 -7.82 11.67
N PHE A 184 -11.31 -7.90 11.21
CA PHE A 184 -10.57 -6.73 10.75
C PHE A 184 -11.25 -6.03 9.56
N LEU A 185 -11.74 -6.78 8.58
CA LEU A 185 -12.42 -6.20 7.41
C LEU A 185 -13.78 -5.59 7.77
N GLU A 186 -14.57 -6.25 8.61
CA GLU A 186 -15.86 -5.74 9.09
C GLU A 186 -15.68 -4.46 9.90
N ASP A 187 -14.66 -4.42 10.74
CA ASP A 187 -14.27 -3.21 11.45
C ASP A 187 -13.84 -2.10 10.49
N LEU A 188 -12.96 -2.41 9.53
CA LEU A 188 -12.45 -1.46 8.56
C LEU A 188 -13.58 -0.80 7.75
N LEU A 189 -14.66 -1.53 7.42
CA LEU A 189 -15.83 -0.99 6.70
C LEU A 189 -16.42 0.28 7.35
N ARG A 190 -16.31 0.42 8.67
CA ARG A 190 -16.79 1.61 9.41
C ARG A 190 -16.06 2.89 9.00
N HIS A 191 -14.84 2.74 8.50
CA HIS A 191 -13.94 3.81 8.06
C HIS A 191 -13.94 4.02 6.55
N LEU A 192 -14.79 3.33 5.79
CA LEU A 192 -14.79 3.40 4.33
C LEU A 192 -15.92 4.24 3.76
N ARG A 193 -15.62 4.94 2.66
CA ARG A 193 -16.66 5.50 1.78
C ARG A 193 -17.29 4.38 0.94
N PRO A 194 -18.54 4.53 0.48
CA PRO A 194 -19.13 3.59 -0.46
C PRO A 194 -18.26 3.41 -1.71
N GLY A 195 -17.96 2.17 -2.08
CA GLY A 195 -17.11 1.86 -3.24
C GLY A 195 -15.61 2.07 -3.00
N ALA A 196 -15.17 2.33 -1.77
CA ALA A 196 -13.76 2.35 -1.41
C ALA A 196 -13.07 1.03 -1.75
N ARG A 197 -11.79 1.13 -2.14
CA ARG A 197 -10.92 -0.01 -2.47
C ARG A 197 -10.01 -0.32 -1.28
N ILE A 198 -9.90 -1.59 -0.93
CA ILE A 198 -8.92 -2.08 0.05
C ILE A 198 -7.88 -2.89 -0.71
N HIS A 199 -6.60 -2.64 -0.49
CA HIS A 199 -5.50 -3.34 -1.13
C HIS A 199 -4.51 -3.84 -0.08
N LEU A 200 -4.33 -5.15 -0.02
CA LEU A 200 -3.51 -5.84 0.96
C LEU A 200 -2.35 -6.52 0.22
N GLU A 201 -1.12 -6.25 0.64
CA GLU A 201 0.08 -6.90 0.12
C GLU A 201 0.74 -7.70 1.26
N PHE A 202 0.63 -9.03 1.19
CA PHE A 202 1.12 -9.94 2.22
C PHE A 202 2.63 -10.14 2.12
N ASN A 203 3.30 -10.23 3.27
CA ASN A 203 4.72 -10.52 3.34
C ASN A 203 4.99 -12.04 3.22
N ARG A 204 6.21 -12.42 2.87
CA ARG A 204 6.58 -13.83 2.60
C ARG A 204 6.93 -14.57 3.88
N GLU A 205 6.21 -15.65 4.18
CA GLU A 205 6.43 -16.54 5.33
C GLU A 205 7.69 -17.40 5.17
N PHE A 206 8.08 -18.10 6.25
CA PHE A 206 9.26 -18.97 6.27
C PHE A 206 9.20 -20.10 5.25
N ASP A 207 8.01 -20.64 4.98
CA ASP A 207 7.78 -21.69 3.98
C ASP A 207 7.72 -21.15 2.53
N GLY A 208 7.92 -19.85 2.34
CA GLY A 208 7.88 -19.18 1.05
C GLY A 208 6.48 -18.79 0.56
N THR A 209 5.42 -19.15 1.30
CA THR A 209 4.04 -18.72 1.01
C THR A 209 3.78 -17.32 1.57
N TRP A 210 2.57 -16.78 1.37
CA TRP A 210 2.16 -15.45 1.87
C TRP A 210 0.96 -15.49 2.81
N TYR A 211 0.17 -16.56 2.71
CA TYR A 211 -1.01 -16.86 3.49
C TYR A 211 -1.41 -18.31 3.23
N THR A 212 -2.18 -18.90 4.13
CA THR A 212 -2.63 -20.29 4.01
C THR A 212 -3.65 -20.46 2.86
N PRO A 213 -3.80 -21.68 2.28
CA PRO A 213 -4.85 -21.95 1.31
C PRO A 213 -6.25 -21.63 1.83
N VAL A 214 -6.52 -21.91 3.12
CA VAL A 214 -7.79 -21.60 3.77
C VAL A 214 -8.06 -20.09 3.78
N LEU A 215 -7.04 -19.28 4.07
CA LEU A 215 -7.18 -17.82 4.03
C LEU A 215 -7.35 -17.30 2.59
N ARG A 216 -6.69 -17.93 1.62
CA ARG A 216 -6.89 -17.63 0.19
C ARG A 216 -8.35 -17.85 -0.23
N ASP A 217 -8.92 -18.99 0.14
CA ASP A 217 -10.29 -19.37 -0.21
C ASP A 217 -11.31 -18.45 0.47
N TYR A 218 -11.02 -18.00 1.69
CA TYR A 218 -11.77 -16.95 2.35
C TYR A 218 -11.78 -15.64 1.54
N PHE A 219 -10.62 -15.14 1.09
CA PHE A 219 -10.62 -13.94 0.23
C PHE A 219 -11.34 -14.15 -1.10
N ALA A 220 -11.23 -15.35 -1.69
CA ALA A 220 -11.95 -15.69 -2.91
C ALA A 220 -13.48 -15.68 -2.69
N SER A 221 -13.98 -16.12 -1.54
CA SER A 221 -15.42 -16.08 -1.22
C SER A 221 -15.95 -14.66 -1.03
N LEU A 222 -15.09 -13.69 -0.77
CA LEU A 222 -15.40 -12.25 -0.74
C LEU A 222 -15.33 -11.59 -2.13
N ASP A 223 -15.23 -12.40 -3.20
CA ASP A 223 -14.98 -11.95 -4.57
C ASP A 223 -13.74 -11.04 -4.69
N ALA A 224 -12.69 -11.32 -3.90
CA ALA A 224 -11.46 -10.54 -3.97
C ALA A 224 -10.71 -10.77 -5.29
N GLU A 225 -10.09 -9.72 -5.81
CA GLU A 225 -9.09 -9.86 -6.87
C GLU A 225 -7.76 -10.29 -6.21
N ILE A 226 -7.35 -11.53 -6.45
CA ILE A 226 -6.12 -12.11 -5.88
C ILE A 226 -5.06 -12.23 -6.98
N ASP A 227 -3.92 -11.59 -6.77
CA ASP A 227 -2.73 -11.68 -7.63
C ASP A 227 -1.49 -11.97 -6.78
N ARG A 228 -1.09 -13.24 -6.75
CA ARG A 228 0.00 -13.77 -5.90
C ARG A 228 -0.19 -13.35 -4.44
N HIS A 229 0.65 -12.46 -3.94
CA HIS A 229 0.64 -11.97 -2.57
C HIS A 229 -0.24 -10.74 -2.35
N ARG A 230 -0.97 -10.29 -3.37
CA ARG A 230 -1.86 -9.12 -3.30
C ARG A 230 -3.32 -9.53 -3.34
N VAL A 231 -4.12 -8.91 -2.49
CA VAL A 231 -5.56 -9.08 -2.39
C VAL A 231 -6.21 -7.71 -2.49
N THR A 232 -7.12 -7.52 -3.45
CA THR A 232 -7.88 -6.28 -3.62
C THR A 232 -9.37 -6.54 -3.44
N LEU A 233 -9.99 -5.77 -2.56
CA LEU A 233 -11.40 -5.85 -2.20
C LEU A 233 -12.11 -4.53 -2.48
N SER A 234 -13.42 -4.60 -2.71
CA SER A 234 -14.31 -3.44 -2.77
C SER A 234 -15.22 -3.44 -1.56
N SER A 235 -15.31 -2.31 -0.86
CA SER A 235 -16.24 -2.12 0.25
C SER A 235 -17.70 -2.41 -0.14
N ALA A 236 -18.08 -2.18 -1.40
CA ALA A 236 -19.43 -2.48 -1.90
C ALA A 236 -19.73 -3.99 -1.96
N ARG A 237 -18.71 -4.84 -2.01
CA ARG A 237 -18.88 -6.31 -1.97
C ARG A 237 -18.89 -6.81 -0.53
N LEU A 238 -18.01 -6.27 0.30
CA LEU A 238 -17.91 -6.61 1.72
C LEU A 238 -19.15 -6.22 2.53
N ALA A 239 -19.87 -5.17 2.12
CA ALA A 239 -21.09 -4.71 2.78
C ALA A 239 -22.37 -5.47 2.37
N ARG A 240 -22.25 -6.53 1.55
CA ARG A 240 -23.41 -7.37 1.19
C ARG A 240 -23.76 -8.29 2.37
N PRO A 241 -25.05 -8.46 2.69
CA PRO A 241 -25.51 -9.35 3.74
C PRO A 241 -25.20 -10.83 3.43
#